data_AF-A0A4Q7PDK7-F1
#
_entry.id   AF-A0A4Q7PDK7-F1
#
_cell.length_a   1.000
_cell.length_b   1.000
_cell.length_c   1.000
_cell.angle_alpha   90.00
_cell.angle_beta   90.00
_cell.angle_gamma   90.00
#
_symmetry.space_group_name_H-M   'P 1'
#
loop_
_entity.id
_entity.type
_entity.pdbx_description
1 polymer ?
#
loop_
_entity_poly.entity_id
_entity_poly.type
_entity_poly.pdbx_seq_one_letter_code
_entity_poly.pdbx_strand_id
1 'polypeptide(L)'
;MNCRTRKRKEELNRKFYIQPVNYLKLLNGQHKQGCCGALDDKYYIFSYRPRGDYDAQSKYFFVGTHCANEFLDIIKHDPLPLFNPLIHEQGNHSPGNSNSSGSKDKALIHPFNRELLTAINMLCISWDIIPESGLESIVKFTNKRSPDPNLNGIEWFNEIVGKDRQRRSLRIMIDQLRENNELKDLRFDELNNYLNERDIVNNIN
;
A
#
# COMPACT_ATOMS: atom_id res chain seq x y z
N MET A 1 17.74 -8.88 -2.12
CA MET A 1 18.11 -8.37 -3.46
C MET A 1 19.04 -7.18 -3.28
N ASN A 2 20.06 -6.96 -4.13
CA ASN A 2 20.90 -5.75 -4.10
C ASN A 2 20.64 -4.91 -5.36
N CYS A 3 20.24 -3.66 -5.18
CA CYS A 3 19.80 -2.74 -6.26
C CYS A 3 20.55 -1.39 -6.23
N ARG A 4 21.70 -1.31 -5.53
CA ARG A 4 22.33 -0.01 -5.23
C ARG A 4 22.66 0.83 -6.45
N THR A 5 23.19 0.22 -7.51
CA THR A 5 23.63 0.97 -8.71
C THR A 5 22.53 1.05 -9.76
N ARG A 6 22.49 2.15 -10.53
CA ARG A 6 21.56 2.31 -11.65
C ARG A 6 21.68 1.19 -12.68
N LYS A 7 22.91 0.81 -13.07
CA LYS A 7 23.18 -0.32 -13.96
C LYS A 7 22.51 -1.61 -13.48
N ARG A 8 22.57 -1.88 -12.17
CA ARG A 8 21.92 -3.06 -11.59
C ARG A 8 20.41 -2.97 -11.69
N LYS A 9 19.81 -1.80 -11.43
CA LYS A 9 18.36 -1.58 -11.58
C LYS A 9 17.90 -1.80 -13.03
N GLU A 10 18.68 -1.34 -14.02
CA GLU A 10 18.41 -1.57 -15.44
C GLU A 10 18.48 -3.06 -15.81
N GLU A 11 19.49 -3.79 -15.33
CA GLU A 11 19.58 -5.25 -15.50
C GLU A 11 18.38 -5.97 -14.90
N LEU A 12 17.93 -5.55 -13.72
CA LEU A 12 16.74 -6.10 -13.08
C LEU A 12 15.48 -5.82 -13.88
N ASN A 13 15.31 -4.59 -14.39
CA ASN A 13 14.18 -4.24 -15.25
C ASN A 13 14.18 -5.03 -16.58
N ARG A 14 15.33 -5.44 -17.11
CA ARG A 14 15.39 -6.33 -18.28
C ARG A 14 14.92 -7.75 -17.98
N LYS A 15 15.18 -8.26 -16.77
CA LYS A 15 14.85 -9.64 -16.36
C LYS A 15 13.45 -9.78 -15.77
N PHE A 16 12.98 -8.73 -15.10
CA PHE A 16 11.74 -8.74 -14.34
C PHE A 16 10.81 -7.63 -14.79
N TYR A 17 9.51 -7.90 -14.78
CA TYR A 17 8.49 -6.86 -14.79
C TYR A 17 8.42 -6.28 -13.38
N ILE A 18 8.82 -5.02 -13.22
CA ILE A 18 8.91 -4.32 -11.92
C ILE A 18 7.89 -3.18 -11.92
N GLN A 19 7.06 -3.09 -10.87
CA GLN A 19 6.07 -2.01 -10.71
C GLN A 19 6.02 -1.50 -9.27
N PRO A 20 5.78 -0.19 -9.05
CA PRO A 20 5.52 0.32 -7.72
C PRO A 20 4.09 -0.09 -7.30
N VAL A 21 3.91 -0.44 -6.03
CA VAL A 21 2.62 -0.86 -5.48
C VAL A 21 2.10 0.15 -4.46
N ASN A 22 2.93 0.54 -3.48
CA ASN A 22 2.59 1.54 -2.47
C ASN A 22 3.79 2.45 -2.20
N TYR A 23 3.51 3.68 -1.77
CA TYR A 23 4.49 4.59 -1.18
C TYR A 23 4.04 4.98 0.21
N LEU A 24 4.80 4.60 1.24
CA LEU A 24 4.36 4.59 2.63
C LEU A 24 5.36 5.37 3.51
N LYS A 25 4.83 5.98 4.56
CA LYS A 25 5.63 6.52 5.67
C LYS A 25 6.09 5.37 6.58
N LEU A 26 7.37 5.38 6.97
CA LEU A 26 7.92 4.52 8.02
C LEU A 26 7.56 5.13 9.38
N LEU A 27 6.96 4.34 10.27
CA LEU A 27 6.53 4.81 11.58
C LEU A 27 7.62 4.63 12.64
N ASN A 28 7.47 5.33 13.77
CA ASN A 28 8.37 5.18 14.91
C ASN A 28 8.36 3.73 15.40
N GLY A 29 9.55 3.23 15.74
CA GLY A 29 9.75 1.85 16.19
C GLY A 29 9.89 0.82 15.07
N GLN A 30 9.78 1.24 13.80
CA GLN A 30 9.97 0.34 12.65
C GLN A 30 11.37 0.44 12.06
N HIS A 31 11.91 -0.71 11.65
CA HIS A 31 13.21 -0.79 10.97
C HIS A 31 13.08 -1.69 9.74
N LYS A 32 13.24 -1.10 8.54
CA LYS A 32 13.15 -1.84 7.29
C LYS A 32 14.49 -1.86 6.57
N GLN A 33 14.87 -3.02 6.08
CA GLN A 33 15.99 -3.18 5.16
C GLN A 33 15.48 -3.23 3.72
N GLY A 34 15.80 -2.20 2.94
CA GLY A 34 15.48 -2.13 1.51
C GLY A 34 16.59 -2.67 0.61
N CYS A 35 16.28 -2.79 -0.69
CA CYS A 35 17.20 -3.29 -1.70
C CYS A 35 18.47 -2.43 -1.88
N CYS A 36 18.38 -1.14 -1.53
CA CYS A 36 19.48 -0.19 -1.61
C CYS A 36 20.18 0.07 -0.26
N GLY A 37 19.58 -0.33 0.87
CA GLY A 37 20.07 0.01 2.21
C GLY A 37 18.93 0.06 3.23
N ALA A 38 19.27 0.40 4.47
CA ALA A 38 18.29 0.66 5.52
C ALA A 38 17.37 1.83 5.13
N LEU A 39 16.14 1.81 5.63
CA LEU A 39 15.11 2.81 5.39
C LEU A 39 14.81 3.54 6.70
N ASP A 40 14.59 4.86 6.63
CA ASP A 40 14.51 5.76 7.78
C ASP A 40 13.29 6.69 7.80
N ASP A 41 12.76 7.08 6.64
CA ASP A 41 11.62 8.02 6.55
C ASP A 41 10.45 7.46 5.73
N LYS A 42 10.66 7.27 4.43
CA LYS A 42 9.60 6.84 3.49
C LYS A 42 10.13 5.73 2.61
N TYR A 43 9.25 4.80 2.27
CA TYR A 43 9.62 3.66 1.46
C TYR A 43 8.53 3.29 0.45
N TYR A 44 8.98 2.82 -0.69
CA TYR A 44 8.12 2.16 -1.66
C TYR A 44 8.11 0.66 -1.41
N ILE A 45 6.96 0.05 -1.69
CA ILE A 45 6.84 -1.37 -1.99
C ILE A 45 6.82 -1.49 -3.51
N PHE A 46 7.74 -2.27 -4.07
CA PHE A 46 7.74 -2.67 -5.47
C PHE A 46 7.40 -4.15 -5.58
N SER A 47 6.63 -4.50 -6.60
CA SER A 47 6.48 -5.88 -7.04
C SER A 47 7.46 -6.19 -8.16
N TYR A 48 7.83 -7.45 -8.29
CA TYR A 48 8.56 -7.97 -9.42
C TYR A 48 8.20 -9.42 -9.72
N ARG A 49 8.16 -9.76 -11.01
CA ARG A 49 8.02 -11.14 -11.51
C ARG A 49 8.86 -11.33 -12.77
N PRO A 50 9.31 -12.56 -13.10
CA PRO A 50 10.09 -12.80 -14.31
C PRO A 50 9.35 -12.32 -15.56
N ARG A 51 10.07 -11.72 -16.51
CA ARG A 51 9.47 -11.39 -17.81
C ARG A 51 9.24 -12.67 -18.61
N GLY A 52 8.10 -12.74 -19.30
CA GLY A 52 7.71 -13.90 -20.10
C GLY A 52 7.05 -15.03 -19.30
N ASP A 53 7.08 -14.96 -17.96
CA ASP A 53 6.35 -15.87 -17.09
C ASP A 53 5.14 -15.13 -16.51
N TYR A 54 3.97 -15.39 -17.08
CA TYR A 54 2.71 -14.75 -16.68
C TYR A 54 2.06 -15.46 -15.50
N ASP A 55 2.45 -16.70 -15.21
CA ASP A 55 1.91 -17.51 -14.12
C ASP A 55 2.73 -17.34 -12.84
N ALA A 56 3.96 -16.83 -12.95
CA ALA A 56 4.79 -16.51 -11.79
C ALA A 56 4.13 -15.47 -10.88
N GLN A 57 3.98 -15.84 -9.61
CA GLN A 57 3.54 -14.94 -8.56
C GLN A 57 4.53 -13.78 -8.37
N SER A 58 3.98 -12.57 -8.24
CA SER A 58 4.76 -11.38 -7.90
C SER A 58 5.42 -11.55 -6.54
N LYS A 59 6.72 -11.27 -6.49
CA LYS A 59 7.48 -11.07 -5.26
C LYS A 59 7.62 -9.59 -5.00
N TYR A 60 8.01 -9.21 -3.78
CA TYR A 60 8.07 -7.81 -3.40
C TYR A 60 9.38 -7.44 -2.73
N PHE A 61 9.72 -6.15 -2.76
CA PHE A 61 10.88 -5.60 -2.07
C PHE A 61 10.65 -4.13 -1.70
N PHE A 62 11.33 -3.70 -0.65
CA PHE A 62 11.32 -2.30 -0.21
C PHE A 62 12.47 -1.50 -0.83
N VAL A 63 12.22 -0.23 -1.11
CA VAL A 63 13.27 0.75 -1.47
C VAL A 63 12.94 2.12 -0.87
N GLY A 64 13.97 2.85 -0.44
CA GLY A 64 13.82 4.25 -0.02
C GLY A 64 13.61 5.17 -1.22
N THR A 65 13.14 6.40 -0.96
CA THR A 65 12.74 7.38 -1.99
C THR A 65 13.77 7.59 -3.09
N HIS A 66 15.06 7.78 -2.75
CA HIS A 66 16.10 8.00 -3.76
C HIS A 66 16.25 6.82 -4.73
N CYS A 67 16.31 5.60 -4.19
CA CYS A 67 16.41 4.37 -4.97
C CYS A 67 15.12 4.09 -5.77
N ALA A 68 13.95 4.44 -5.22
CA ALA A 68 12.66 4.34 -5.88
C ALA A 68 12.58 5.25 -7.12
N ASN A 69 13.03 6.51 -7.01
CA ASN A 69 12.99 7.47 -8.11
C ASN A 69 13.78 6.97 -9.35
N GLU A 70 14.93 6.32 -9.14
CA GLU A 70 15.65 5.69 -10.25
C GLU A 70 14.86 4.53 -10.89
N PHE A 71 14.21 3.67 -10.08
CA PHE A 71 13.36 2.61 -10.62
C PHE A 71 12.20 3.19 -11.43
N LEU A 72 11.50 4.19 -10.90
CA LEU A 72 10.38 4.88 -11.55
C LEU A 72 10.81 5.49 -12.90
N ASP A 73 11.98 6.14 -12.96
CA ASP A 73 12.54 6.66 -14.22
C ASP A 73 12.86 5.53 -15.21
N ILE A 74 13.47 4.43 -14.75
CA ILE A 74 13.82 3.28 -15.60
C ILE A 74 12.57 2.63 -16.20
N ILE A 75 11.50 2.47 -15.43
CA ILE A 75 10.25 1.83 -15.86
C ILE A 75 9.25 2.83 -16.47
N LYS A 76 9.59 4.12 -16.51
CA LYS A 76 8.75 5.21 -17.03
C LYS A 76 7.38 5.27 -16.36
N HIS A 77 7.38 5.26 -15.03
CA HIS A 77 6.17 5.32 -14.21
C HIS A 77 6.18 6.58 -13.34
N ASP A 78 5.03 7.25 -13.24
CA ASP A 78 4.88 8.43 -12.39
C ASP A 78 5.01 8.07 -10.89
N PRO A 79 5.51 8.96 -10.03
CA PRO A 79 5.55 8.70 -8.58
C PRO A 79 4.16 8.37 -8.01
N LEU A 80 4.12 7.42 -7.07
CA LEU A 80 2.89 7.12 -6.34
C LEU A 80 2.65 8.18 -5.25
N PRO A 81 1.39 8.47 -4.90
CA PRO A 81 1.09 9.34 -3.76
C PRO A 81 1.56 8.68 -2.46
N LEU A 82 2.17 9.47 -1.58
CA LEU A 82 2.56 9.03 -0.24
C LEU A 82 1.30 8.81 0.61
N PHE A 83 1.18 7.61 1.17
CA PHE A 83 0.29 7.38 2.30
C PHE A 83 1.02 7.69 3.60
N ASN A 84 0.56 8.74 4.29
CA ASN A 84 1.05 9.12 5.61
C ASN A 84 -0.10 9.11 6.63
N PRO A 85 -0.11 8.17 7.58
CA PRO A 85 -1.14 8.10 8.61
C PRO A 85 -0.86 9.03 9.80
N LEU A 86 0.28 9.74 9.89
CA LEU A 86 0.60 10.65 11.00
C LEU A 86 -0.18 11.98 10.89
N ILE A 87 -0.53 12.57 12.04
CA ILE A 87 -1.27 13.84 12.12
C ILE A 87 -0.38 15.05 11.77
N HIS A 88 0.85 15.09 12.29
CA HIS A 88 1.67 16.31 12.34
C HIS A 88 2.72 16.44 11.22
N GLU A 89 2.85 15.45 10.34
CA GLU A 89 3.75 15.52 9.19
C GLU A 89 3.04 16.02 7.92
N GLN A 90 2.59 17.27 7.93
CA GLN A 90 2.03 17.90 6.74
C GLN A 90 3.13 18.46 5.83
N GLY A 91 3.73 17.57 5.04
CA GLY A 91 4.37 17.95 3.77
C GLY A 91 3.35 17.88 2.63
N ASN A 92 2.53 18.93 2.49
CA ASN A 92 1.66 19.34 1.36
C ASN A 92 0.91 18.32 0.45
N HIS A 93 0.84 17.03 0.75
CA HIS A 93 0.02 16.08 0.02
C HIS A 93 -0.67 15.10 0.98
N SER A 94 -1.72 15.59 1.64
CA SER A 94 -2.71 14.71 2.28
C SER A 94 -3.56 14.04 1.20
N PRO A 95 -3.70 12.71 1.16
CA PRO A 95 -4.84 12.08 0.52
C PRO A 95 -6.01 12.18 1.51
N GLY A 96 -6.58 13.37 1.61
CA GLY A 96 -7.62 13.69 2.57
C GLY A 96 -8.21 15.05 2.27
N ASN A 97 -9.29 15.04 1.49
CA ASN A 97 -10.24 16.15 1.35
C ASN A 97 -9.64 17.51 0.94
N SER A 98 -9.08 17.61 -0.27
CA SER A 98 -8.94 18.92 -0.92
C SER A 98 -10.22 19.23 -1.70
N ASN A 99 -11.14 19.97 -1.08
CA ASN A 99 -12.06 20.84 -1.79
C ASN A 99 -11.24 21.94 -2.48
N SER A 100 -10.64 21.61 -3.62
CA SER A 100 -10.07 22.58 -4.55
C SER A 100 -11.06 22.80 -5.68
N SER A 101 -11.74 23.94 -5.60
CA SER A 101 -12.49 24.54 -6.68
C SER A 101 -11.60 24.70 -7.92
N GLY A 102 -11.98 24.10 -9.05
CA GLY A 102 -11.35 24.37 -10.34
C GLY A 102 -10.81 23.15 -11.09
N SER A 103 -11.68 22.23 -11.51
CA SER A 103 -11.62 21.57 -12.83
C SER A 103 -12.75 20.53 -12.92
N LYS A 104 -13.60 20.66 -13.93
CA LYS A 104 -14.59 19.64 -14.32
C LYS A 104 -13.86 18.31 -14.64
N ASP A 105 -14.46 17.19 -14.25
CA ASP A 105 -14.14 15.80 -14.63
C ASP A 105 -12.84 15.12 -14.13
N LYS A 106 -12.61 15.07 -12.82
CA LYS A 106 -11.82 13.96 -12.22
C LYS A 106 -12.76 13.07 -11.40
N ALA A 107 -13.19 11.95 -11.99
CA ALA A 107 -13.93 10.92 -11.25
C ALA A 107 -13.15 10.55 -9.98
N LEU A 108 -13.72 10.85 -8.82
CA LEU A 108 -13.18 10.49 -7.52
C LEU A 108 -13.21 8.96 -7.38
N ILE A 109 -12.16 8.40 -6.77
CA ILE A 109 -12.16 6.98 -6.37
C ILE A 109 -13.36 6.74 -5.45
N HIS A 110 -14.10 5.65 -5.70
CA HIS A 110 -15.26 5.25 -4.90
C HIS A 110 -14.90 5.22 -3.39
N PRO A 111 -15.76 5.73 -2.47
CA PRO A 111 -15.48 5.77 -1.04
C PRO A 111 -15.01 4.43 -0.46
N PHE A 112 -15.71 3.35 -0.80
CA PHE A 112 -15.33 1.97 -0.45
C PHE A 112 -13.88 1.63 -0.86
N ASN A 113 -13.50 1.95 -2.10
CA ASN A 113 -12.16 1.65 -2.62
C ASN A 113 -11.09 2.50 -1.93
N ARG A 114 -11.41 3.73 -1.54
CA ARG A 114 -10.52 4.58 -0.77
C ARG A 114 -10.27 4.03 0.64
N GLU A 115 -11.32 3.53 1.31
CA GLU A 115 -11.18 2.85 2.60
C GLU A 115 -10.36 1.57 2.44
N LEU A 116 -10.63 0.76 1.42
CA LEU A 116 -9.87 -0.48 1.14
C LEU A 116 -8.38 -0.21 0.90
N LEU A 117 -8.04 0.82 0.11
CA LEU A 117 -6.63 1.21 -0.11
C LEU A 117 -5.97 1.68 1.19
N THR A 118 -6.70 2.44 2.01
CA THR A 118 -6.23 2.88 3.33
C THR A 118 -5.97 1.69 4.24
N ALA A 119 -6.89 0.71 4.26
CA ALA A 119 -6.78 -0.49 5.05
C ALA A 119 -5.59 -1.36 4.63
N ILE A 120 -5.39 -1.54 3.32
CA ILE A 120 -4.23 -2.25 2.75
C ILE A 120 -2.92 -1.57 3.13
N ASN A 121 -2.85 -0.24 3.02
CA ASN A 121 -1.66 0.51 3.42
C ASN A 121 -1.37 0.33 4.92
N MET A 122 -2.38 0.43 5.77
CA MET A 122 -2.23 0.22 7.21
C MET A 122 -1.80 -1.21 7.53
N LEU A 123 -2.34 -2.22 6.85
CA LEU A 123 -1.89 -3.61 7.04
C LEU A 123 -0.41 -3.78 6.70
N CYS A 124 0.04 -3.22 5.57
CA CYS A 124 1.45 -3.27 5.16
C CYS A 124 2.38 -2.55 6.15
N ILE A 125 1.90 -1.50 6.81
CA ILE A 125 2.62 -0.82 7.89
C ILE A 125 2.63 -1.72 9.13
N SER A 126 1.47 -2.17 9.58
CA SER A 126 1.28 -2.93 10.83
C SER A 126 2.04 -4.26 10.88
N TRP A 127 2.09 -4.99 9.78
CA TRP A 127 2.78 -6.29 9.73
C TRP A 127 4.29 -6.18 9.59
N ASP A 128 4.79 -5.01 9.21
CA ASP A 128 6.19 -4.76 8.87
C ASP A 128 6.75 -5.68 7.74
N ILE A 129 5.93 -6.58 7.20
CA ILE A 129 6.18 -7.49 6.07
C ILE A 129 5.11 -7.30 4.99
N ILE A 130 5.40 -7.74 3.77
CA ILE A 130 4.53 -7.55 2.60
C ILE A 130 3.61 -8.78 2.46
N PRO A 131 2.28 -8.61 2.35
CA PRO A 131 1.38 -9.73 2.02
C PRO A 131 1.77 -10.33 0.66
N GLU A 132 2.26 -11.57 0.66
CA GLU A 132 3.00 -12.12 -0.50
C GLU A 132 2.13 -12.47 -1.72
N SER A 133 0.81 -12.58 -1.60
CA SER A 133 -0.06 -12.97 -2.73
C SER A 133 -1.19 -11.96 -2.95
N GLY A 134 -1.38 -11.53 -4.21
CA GLY A 134 -2.54 -10.72 -4.63
C GLY A 134 -2.46 -9.21 -4.34
N LEU A 135 -1.49 -8.74 -3.54
CA LEU A 135 -1.38 -7.31 -3.20
C LEU A 135 -1.30 -6.40 -4.44
N GLU A 136 -0.40 -6.69 -5.38
CA GLU A 136 -0.26 -5.90 -6.61
C GLU A 136 -1.57 -5.81 -7.40
N SER A 137 -2.24 -6.94 -7.62
CA SER A 137 -3.45 -6.99 -8.45
C SER A 137 -4.62 -6.28 -7.78
N ILE A 138 -4.81 -6.48 -6.46
CA ILE A 138 -5.85 -5.81 -5.69
C ILE A 138 -5.61 -4.31 -5.65
N VAL A 139 -4.40 -3.85 -5.29
CA VAL A 139 -4.08 -2.41 -5.26
C VAL A 139 -4.27 -1.78 -6.65
N LYS A 140 -3.83 -2.44 -7.72
CA LYS A 140 -4.00 -1.95 -9.09
C LYS A 140 -5.46 -1.87 -9.50
N PHE A 141 -6.28 -2.86 -9.15
CA PHE A 141 -7.71 -2.86 -9.46
C PHE A 141 -8.44 -1.79 -8.65
N THR A 142 -8.21 -1.71 -7.34
CA THR A 142 -8.86 -0.74 -6.43
C THR A 142 -8.50 0.70 -6.77
N ASN A 143 -7.30 0.95 -7.29
CA ASN A 143 -6.87 2.28 -7.76
C ASN A 143 -7.49 2.70 -9.11
N LYS A 144 -8.16 1.79 -9.84
CA LYS A 144 -8.87 2.19 -11.05
C LYS A 144 -9.98 3.16 -10.66
N ARG A 145 -10.16 4.22 -11.45
CA ARG A 145 -11.30 5.13 -11.34
C ARG A 145 -12.55 4.43 -11.85
N SER A 146 -13.03 3.49 -11.05
CA SER A 146 -14.27 2.75 -11.25
C SER A 146 -15.34 3.37 -10.34
N PRO A 147 -16.59 3.51 -10.83
CA PRO A 147 -17.72 3.81 -9.95
C PRO A 147 -18.04 2.63 -9.02
N ASP A 148 -17.58 1.43 -9.33
CA ASP A 148 -17.94 0.23 -8.57
C ASP A 148 -16.96 -0.07 -7.42
N PRO A 149 -17.47 -0.54 -6.26
CA PRO A 149 -16.64 -1.01 -5.17
C PRO A 149 -15.93 -2.32 -5.53
N ASN A 150 -14.69 -2.47 -5.08
CA ASN A 150 -13.91 -3.69 -5.26
C ASN A 150 -14.28 -4.74 -4.21
N LEU A 151 -15.40 -5.43 -4.44
CA LEU A 151 -15.94 -6.44 -3.52
C LEU A 151 -15.00 -7.65 -3.36
N ASN A 152 -14.39 -8.12 -4.45
CA ASN A 152 -13.38 -9.17 -4.37
C ASN A 152 -12.16 -8.73 -3.55
N GLY A 153 -11.83 -7.45 -3.58
CA GLY A 153 -10.72 -6.88 -2.82
C GLY A 153 -10.95 -6.84 -1.32
N ILE A 154 -12.18 -6.54 -0.86
CA ILE A 154 -12.50 -6.58 0.58
C ILE A 154 -12.51 -8.01 1.11
N GLU A 155 -13.03 -8.98 0.35
CA GLU A 155 -13.05 -10.38 0.76
C GLU A 155 -11.62 -10.93 0.87
N TRP A 156 -10.79 -10.68 -0.15
CA TRP A 156 -9.36 -11.00 -0.10
C TRP A 156 -8.67 -10.33 1.09
N PHE A 157 -8.91 -9.02 1.30
CA PHE A 157 -8.27 -8.27 2.37
C PHE A 157 -8.65 -8.83 3.74
N ASN A 158 -9.94 -9.08 3.97
CA ASN A 158 -10.45 -9.63 5.22
C ASN A 158 -9.88 -11.03 5.51
N GLU A 159 -9.75 -11.88 4.48
CA GLU A 159 -9.10 -13.19 4.61
C GLU A 159 -7.62 -13.07 4.99
N ILE A 160 -6.89 -12.12 4.37
CA ILE A 160 -5.48 -11.87 4.69
C ILE A 160 -5.34 -11.38 6.14
N VAL A 161 -6.15 -10.42 6.59
CA VAL A 161 -6.07 -9.95 7.99
C VAL A 161 -6.35 -11.10 8.96
N GLY A 162 -7.31 -11.99 8.66
CA GLY A 162 -7.59 -13.18 9.46
C GLY A 162 -6.43 -14.17 9.60
N LYS A 163 -5.38 -14.05 8.77
CA LYS A 163 -4.13 -14.83 8.87
C LYS A 163 -3.09 -14.20 9.79
N ASP A 164 -3.39 -13.07 10.43
CA ASP A 164 -2.50 -12.47 11.43
C ASP A 164 -2.14 -13.50 12.51
N ARG A 165 -0.84 -13.67 12.75
CA ARG A 165 -0.34 -14.70 13.67
C ARG A 165 -0.81 -14.50 15.11
N GLN A 166 -1.10 -13.25 15.49
CA GLN A 166 -1.62 -12.88 16.81
C GLN A 166 -3.15 -12.80 16.82
N ARG A 167 -3.82 -13.12 15.70
CA ARG A 167 -5.28 -13.04 15.51
C ARG A 167 -5.86 -11.67 15.84
N ARG A 168 -5.09 -10.60 15.58
CA ARG A 168 -5.54 -9.22 15.78
C ARG A 168 -6.41 -8.79 14.60
N SER A 169 -7.46 -8.00 14.87
CA SER A 169 -8.12 -7.23 13.82
C SER A 169 -7.21 -6.12 13.31
N LEU A 170 -7.51 -5.56 12.13
CA LEU A 170 -6.78 -4.38 11.65
C LEU A 170 -6.85 -3.24 12.67
N ARG A 171 -8.00 -3.03 13.31
CA ARG A 171 -8.18 -1.99 14.33
C ARG A 171 -7.23 -2.17 15.50
N ILE A 172 -7.13 -3.37 16.05
CA ILE A 172 -6.18 -3.68 17.14
C ILE A 172 -4.74 -3.40 16.71
N MET A 173 -4.35 -3.77 15.48
CA MET A 173 -3.01 -3.48 14.97
C MET A 173 -2.75 -1.97 14.87
N ILE A 174 -3.73 -1.19 14.40
CA ILE A 174 -3.63 0.28 14.32
C ILE A 174 -3.52 0.88 15.71
N ASP A 175 -4.32 0.42 16.67
CA ASP A 175 -4.30 0.93 18.04
C ASP A 175 -2.96 0.64 18.75
N GLN A 176 -2.34 -0.51 18.48
CA GLN A 176 -0.97 -0.78 18.93
C GLN A 176 0.07 0.17 18.33
N LEU A 177 -0.05 0.52 17.04
CA LEU A 177 0.83 1.53 16.43
C LEU A 177 0.64 2.91 17.08
N ARG A 178 -0.57 3.24 17.55
CA ARG A 178 -0.86 4.52 18.22
C ARG A 178 -0.11 4.71 19.52
N GLU A 179 0.31 3.63 20.19
CA GLU A 179 1.06 3.71 21.45
C GLU A 179 2.34 4.54 21.33
N ASN A 180 2.95 4.56 20.13
CA ASN A 180 4.20 5.28 19.85
C ASN A 180 4.08 6.30 18.70
N ASN A 181 2.89 6.48 18.13
CA ASN A 181 2.66 7.31 16.94
C ASN A 181 1.33 8.07 17.02
N GLU A 182 1.34 9.36 16.70
CA GLU A 182 0.13 10.17 16.60
C GLU A 182 -0.55 9.96 15.24
N LEU A 183 -1.40 8.93 15.16
CA LEU A 183 -2.08 8.55 13.92
C LEU A 183 -3.41 9.29 13.73
N LYS A 184 -3.74 9.62 12.48
CA LYS A 184 -5.06 10.11 12.05
C LYS A 184 -6.15 9.15 12.50
N ASP A 185 -7.35 9.66 12.74
CA ASP A 185 -8.51 8.79 12.93
C ASP A 185 -8.90 8.16 11.58
N LEU A 186 -8.68 6.86 11.46
CA LEU A 186 -8.95 6.09 10.24
C LEU A 186 -10.21 5.28 10.47
N ARG A 187 -11.23 5.54 9.65
CA ARG A 187 -12.51 4.82 9.68
C ARG A 187 -12.64 3.93 8.46
N PHE A 188 -13.31 2.79 8.66
CA PHE A 188 -13.54 1.76 7.66
C PHE A 188 -15.04 1.40 7.63
N ASP A 189 -15.89 2.42 7.69
CA ASP A 189 -17.33 2.26 7.90
C ASP A 189 -17.96 1.49 6.73
N GLU A 190 -17.58 1.81 5.50
CA GLU A 190 -18.08 1.14 4.28
C GLU A 190 -17.65 -0.33 4.23
N LEU A 191 -16.39 -0.60 4.61
CA LEU A 191 -15.88 -1.98 4.64
C LEU A 191 -16.55 -2.81 5.73
N ASN A 192 -16.71 -2.23 6.92
CA ASN A 192 -17.34 -2.89 8.06
C ASN A 192 -18.83 -3.18 7.78
N ASN A 193 -19.55 -2.21 7.21
CA ASN A 193 -20.94 -2.40 6.83
C ASN A 193 -21.09 -3.53 5.82
N TYR A 194 -20.24 -3.57 4.78
CA TYR A 194 -20.26 -4.65 3.78
C TYR A 194 -20.11 -6.05 4.39
N LEU A 195 -19.17 -6.22 5.31
CA LEU A 195 -18.89 -7.50 5.98
C LEU A 195 -20.05 -7.89 6.91
N ASN A 196 -20.56 -6.93 7.68
CA ASN A 196 -21.66 -7.15 8.63
C ASN A 196 -22.98 -7.51 7.92
N GLU A 197 -23.32 -6.82 6.83
CA GLU A 197 -24.54 -7.09 6.03
C GLU A 197 -24.56 -8.50 5.40
N ARG A 198 -23.40 -9.14 5.30
CA ARG A 198 -23.21 -10.46 4.68
C ARG A 198 -22.89 -11.57 5.67
N ASP A 199 -22.94 -11.26 6.98
CA ASP A 199 -22.57 -12.19 8.05
C ASP A 199 -21.15 -12.78 7.88
N ILE A 200 -20.24 -12.01 7.28
CA ILE A 200 -18.83 -12.41 7.13
C ILE A 200 -18.08 -12.02 8.41
N VAL A 201 -17.23 -12.91 8.91
CA VAL A 201 -16.34 -12.61 10.04
C VAL A 201 -15.55 -11.34 9.75
N ASN A 202 -15.72 -10.32 10.59
CA ASN A 202 -15.09 -9.03 10.41
C ASN A 202 -13.71 -9.01 11.09
N ASN A 203 -12.64 -9.13 10.30
CA ASN A 203 -11.25 -9.03 10.78
C ASN A 203 -10.72 -7.58 10.73
N ILE A 204 -11.53 -6.60 10.33
CA ILE A 204 -11.12 -5.19 10.22
C ILE A 204 -11.38 -4.46 11.54
N ASN A 205 -12.57 -4.64 12.12
CA ASN A 205 -12.97 -4.04 13.39
C ASN A 205 -12.50 -4.87 14.58
#